data_AF-H3ZJM9-F1
#
_entry.id   AF-H3ZJM9-F1
#
_cell.length_a   1.000
_cell.length_b   1.000
_cell.length_c   1.000
_cell.angle_alpha   90.00
_cell.angle_beta   90.00
_cell.angle_gamma   90.00
#
_symmetry.space_group_name_H-M   'P 1'
#
loop_
_entity.id
_entity.type
_entity.pdbx_description
1 polymer ?
#
loop_
_entity_poly.entity_id
_entity_poly.type
_entity_poly.pdbx_seq_one_letter_code
_entity_poly.pdbx_strand_id
1 'polypeptide(L)'
;MKKAVGFVMALLFFLSGVGVANAYSFSIDSTNAVIVLPTTKVVNNQPLHINEDAIAGARLGAFLVLKGIKPSSYSTYVEVPVTYRSVIIPDNDQYYKLSETDMPDVGLVLGETPEGKKIVIAVNFSRVLYNSTLKKAQFGDRSVEIIFNENTTPLSLGGENSKLVSTVENGKDTLYIYSYEEKSDSKSLGSTLTVNGWKIYFVDIDTEQKKTLVEITYPSGLEKTQTLYKEKYYIMYVDSQGQEDFEIYDAYPSGRIETLLEEGAQKVLVFTPSDFFIGIGGTKQVTYEYEYYEKTTKYQDGDVYKGQWVWDIDPSNYLFTLYLHVDPENGFPVVTLGDGDVLNLPMFALSISPVFDKDNNGAITGITGYRFLRTVTVKKKITVETTKAEVVGDVNSLIITDEELSSLPNDKHVIIIGGWVSNKAWKVLEQNYDSATIEGLKNDIMNKGHVVAILNNPNNPNFKVIILAGKDYIHTKKAVDEFMSKA
;
A
#
# COMPACT_ATOMS: atom_id res chain seq x y z
N MET A 1 -46.76 14.96 -10.81
CA MET A 1 -45.32 15.19 -11.09
C MET A 1 -44.85 14.83 -12.51
N LYS A 2 -45.72 14.42 -13.46
CA LYS A 2 -45.30 14.10 -14.85
C LYS A 2 -45.29 15.30 -15.84
N LYS A 3 -45.75 16.48 -15.43
CA LYS A 3 -45.77 17.69 -16.29
C LYS A 3 -44.59 18.67 -16.04
N ALA A 4 -43.84 18.50 -14.95
CA ALA A 4 -42.64 19.30 -14.67
C ALA A 4 -41.39 18.76 -15.38
N VAL A 5 -41.31 17.44 -15.62
CA VAL A 5 -40.17 16.79 -16.28
C VAL A 5 -40.13 17.10 -17.78
N GLY A 6 -41.29 17.21 -18.44
CA GLY A 6 -41.37 17.56 -19.87
C GLY A 6 -40.98 19.01 -20.16
N PHE A 7 -41.24 19.94 -19.23
CA PHE A 7 -40.90 21.35 -19.41
C PHE A 7 -39.41 21.60 -19.15
N VAL A 8 -38.77 20.86 -18.23
CA VAL A 8 -37.33 20.94 -17.97
C VAL A 8 -36.51 20.26 -19.09
N MET A 9 -37.00 19.17 -19.70
CA MET A 9 -36.38 18.60 -20.90
C MET A 9 -36.50 19.50 -22.13
N ALA A 10 -37.65 20.17 -22.33
CA ALA A 10 -37.80 21.13 -23.42
C ALA A 10 -36.93 22.38 -23.21
N LEU A 11 -36.75 22.84 -21.97
CA LEU A 11 -35.84 23.96 -21.66
C LEU A 11 -34.36 23.60 -21.84
N LEU A 12 -33.98 22.34 -21.58
CA LEU A 12 -32.64 21.80 -21.86
C LEU A 12 -32.38 21.57 -23.37
N PHE A 13 -33.43 21.35 -24.17
CA PHE A 13 -33.32 21.27 -25.64
C PHE A 13 -33.43 22.65 -26.33
N PHE A 14 -33.99 23.67 -25.69
CA PHE A 14 -34.01 25.04 -26.23
C PHE A 14 -32.77 25.87 -25.83
N LEU A 15 -32.01 25.46 -24.80
CA LEU A 15 -30.69 26.04 -24.48
C LEU A 15 -29.52 25.42 -25.26
N SER A 16 -29.76 24.37 -26.05
CA SER A 16 -28.80 23.82 -27.04
C SER A 16 -29.03 24.37 -28.46
N GLY A 17 -29.93 25.35 -28.61
CA GLY A 17 -30.35 25.91 -29.90
C GLY A 17 -29.81 27.30 -30.24
N VAL A 18 -28.80 27.81 -29.53
CA VAL A 18 -28.06 28.99 -29.99
C VAL A 18 -26.90 28.50 -30.83
N GLY A 19 -27.14 28.43 -32.15
CA GLY A 19 -26.16 28.26 -33.23
C GLY A 19 -24.94 27.41 -32.89
N VAL A 20 -24.94 26.15 -33.33
CA VAL A 20 -23.70 25.40 -33.54
C VAL A 20 -22.88 26.18 -34.57
N ALA A 21 -22.07 27.13 -34.12
CA ALA A 21 -20.93 27.61 -34.87
C ALA A 21 -20.05 26.37 -35.06
N ASN A 22 -19.89 25.93 -36.31
CA ASN A 22 -19.07 24.77 -36.63
C ASN A 22 -17.67 24.95 -36.01
N ALA A 23 -17.43 24.32 -34.86
CA ALA A 23 -16.12 24.29 -34.25
C ALA A 23 -15.18 23.47 -35.13
N TYR A 24 -13.91 23.86 -35.19
CA TYR A 24 -12.94 23.12 -35.99
C TYR A 24 -12.74 21.70 -35.42
N SER A 25 -12.68 20.70 -36.29
CA SER A 25 -12.63 19.28 -35.90
C SER A 25 -11.24 18.77 -35.49
N PHE A 26 -10.28 19.66 -35.23
CA PHE A 26 -8.90 19.32 -34.86
C PHE A 26 -8.49 20.04 -33.58
N SER A 27 -7.62 19.41 -32.78
CA SER A 27 -7.08 19.99 -31.54
C SER A 27 -5.86 20.83 -31.84
N ILE A 28 -5.86 22.09 -31.40
CA ILE A 28 -4.72 23.00 -31.50
C ILE A 28 -4.46 23.70 -30.16
N ASP A 29 -3.20 23.73 -29.75
CA ASP A 29 -2.74 24.43 -28.56
C ASP A 29 -1.29 24.92 -28.78
N SER A 30 -0.72 25.55 -27.75
CA SER A 30 0.61 26.12 -27.86
C SER A 30 1.73 25.08 -28.10
N THR A 31 1.56 23.82 -27.70
CA THR A 31 2.64 22.82 -27.85
C THR A 31 2.76 22.28 -29.27
N ASN A 32 1.69 22.38 -30.05
CA ASN A 32 1.60 21.79 -31.39
C ASN A 32 1.39 22.82 -32.52
N ALA A 33 1.59 24.12 -32.25
CA ALA A 33 1.40 25.19 -33.23
C ALA A 33 2.62 26.11 -33.37
N VAL A 34 2.70 26.78 -34.52
CA VAL A 34 3.63 27.88 -34.81
C VAL A 34 2.87 29.02 -35.51
N ILE A 35 3.12 30.25 -35.11
CA ILE A 35 2.54 31.48 -35.65
C ILE A 35 3.60 32.18 -36.49
N VAL A 36 3.27 32.51 -37.73
CA VAL A 36 4.16 33.15 -38.70
C VAL A 36 3.71 34.58 -38.90
N LEU A 37 4.61 35.53 -38.66
CA LEU A 37 4.37 36.98 -38.78
C LEU A 37 5.19 37.62 -39.90
N PRO A 38 4.67 38.66 -40.57
CA PRO A 38 5.41 39.39 -41.61
C PRO A 38 6.53 40.26 -41.03
N THR A 39 7.64 40.40 -41.76
CA THR A 39 8.81 41.20 -41.36
C THR A 39 9.01 42.52 -42.11
N THR A 40 8.44 42.64 -43.32
CA THR A 40 8.69 43.78 -44.21
C THR A 40 7.57 44.83 -44.16
N LYS A 41 7.88 46.10 -43.87
CA LYS A 41 6.85 47.16 -43.70
C LYS A 41 6.14 47.60 -44.99
N VAL A 42 6.74 47.35 -46.15
CA VAL A 42 6.19 47.69 -47.47
C VAL A 42 6.58 46.62 -48.48
N VAL A 43 5.60 46.02 -49.16
CA VAL A 43 5.84 45.07 -50.26
C VAL A 43 4.93 45.44 -51.43
N ASN A 44 5.45 45.41 -52.66
CA ASN A 44 4.71 45.76 -53.88
C ASN A 44 3.93 47.10 -53.78
N ASN A 45 4.56 48.14 -53.21
CA ASN A 45 3.99 49.47 -52.96
C ASN A 45 2.76 49.50 -52.02
N GLN A 46 2.52 48.44 -51.25
CA GLN A 46 1.47 48.41 -50.22
C GLN A 46 2.10 48.37 -48.81
N PRO A 47 1.64 49.22 -47.87
CA PRO A 47 2.09 49.18 -46.49
C PRO A 47 1.58 47.92 -45.77
N LEU A 48 2.42 47.34 -44.92
CA LEU A 48 2.09 46.21 -44.05
C LEU A 48 2.03 46.66 -42.59
N HIS A 49 1.02 46.18 -41.87
CA HIS A 49 0.70 46.58 -40.50
C HIS A 49 1.35 45.65 -39.46
N ILE A 50 2.68 45.51 -39.53
CA ILE A 50 3.44 44.49 -38.77
C ILE A 50 3.16 44.55 -37.28
N ASN A 51 3.10 45.75 -36.69
CA ASN A 51 2.92 45.89 -35.25
C ASN A 51 1.51 45.43 -34.84
N GLU A 52 0.49 45.82 -35.61
CA GLU A 52 -0.89 45.46 -35.36
C GLU A 52 -1.15 43.97 -35.60
N ASP A 53 -0.56 43.40 -36.65
CA ASP A 53 -0.63 41.97 -36.95
C ASP A 53 0.13 41.15 -35.88
N ALA A 54 1.26 41.66 -35.36
CA ALA A 54 1.99 41.05 -34.25
C ALA A 54 1.18 41.07 -32.95
N ILE A 55 0.43 42.14 -32.66
CA ILE A 55 -0.49 42.19 -31.51
C ILE A 55 -1.60 41.14 -31.66
N ALA A 56 -2.14 40.96 -32.86
CA ALA A 56 -3.12 39.91 -33.14
C ALA A 56 -2.51 38.50 -32.97
N GLY A 57 -1.27 38.30 -33.45
CA GLY A 57 -0.53 37.05 -33.28
C GLY A 57 -0.20 36.72 -31.82
N ALA A 58 0.25 37.70 -31.04
CA ALA A 58 0.50 37.52 -29.61
C ALA A 58 -0.78 37.15 -28.85
N ARG A 59 -1.91 37.77 -29.21
CA ARG A 59 -3.22 37.43 -28.63
C ARG A 59 -3.65 36.01 -28.97
N LEU A 60 -3.44 35.57 -30.21
CA LEU A 60 -3.69 34.18 -30.60
C LEU A 60 -2.77 33.21 -29.85
N GLY A 61 -1.49 33.55 -29.70
CA GLY A 61 -0.55 32.75 -28.92
C GLY A 61 -0.99 32.55 -27.47
N ALA A 62 -1.46 33.61 -26.81
CA ALA A 62 -2.02 33.51 -25.46
C ALA A 62 -3.29 32.62 -25.40
N PHE A 63 -4.16 32.71 -26.41
CA PHE A 63 -5.32 31.83 -26.52
C PHE A 63 -4.93 30.34 -26.66
N LEU A 64 -3.91 30.04 -27.47
CA LEU A 64 -3.41 28.68 -27.65
C LEU A 64 -2.74 28.12 -26.38
N VAL A 65 -2.13 28.97 -25.55
CA VAL A 65 -1.65 28.57 -24.22
C VAL A 65 -2.83 28.16 -23.33
N LEU A 66 -3.90 28.95 -23.29
CA LEU A 66 -5.09 28.61 -22.49
C LEU A 66 -5.74 27.29 -22.93
N LYS A 67 -5.73 26.97 -24.23
CA LYS A 67 -6.22 25.70 -24.78
C LYS A 67 -5.44 24.46 -24.31
N GLY A 68 -4.17 24.63 -23.92
CA GLY A 68 -3.31 23.56 -23.38
C GLY A 68 -3.56 23.24 -21.90
N ILE A 69 -4.43 24.02 -21.22
CA ILE A 69 -4.77 23.83 -19.81
C ILE A 69 -6.08 23.03 -19.73
N LYS A 70 -6.02 21.80 -19.20
CA LYS A 70 -7.16 20.86 -19.19
C LYS A 70 -7.37 20.23 -17.80
N PRO A 71 -8.61 19.91 -17.40
CA PRO A 71 -8.86 19.11 -16.20
C PRO A 71 -8.17 17.74 -16.28
N SER A 72 -7.65 17.26 -15.15
CA SER A 72 -7.02 15.95 -15.02
C SER A 72 -7.29 15.36 -13.64
N SER A 73 -7.12 14.05 -13.49
CA SER A 73 -7.32 13.37 -12.22
C SER A 73 -6.08 12.59 -11.83
N TYR A 74 -5.63 12.75 -10.59
CA TYR A 74 -4.57 11.94 -10.01
C TYR A 74 -5.20 10.97 -9.00
N SER A 75 -4.81 9.70 -9.07
CA SER A 75 -5.27 8.68 -8.12
C SER A 75 -4.09 8.07 -7.39
N THR A 76 -4.22 7.89 -6.08
CA THR A 76 -3.26 7.13 -5.28
C THR A 76 -3.98 6.26 -4.25
N TYR A 77 -3.28 5.28 -3.69
CA TYR A 77 -3.78 4.50 -2.55
C TYR A 77 -3.19 5.07 -1.28
N VAL A 78 -4.04 5.27 -0.28
CA VAL A 78 -3.63 5.67 1.07
C VAL A 78 -4.10 4.63 2.08
N GLU A 79 -3.37 4.53 3.18
CA GLU A 79 -3.72 3.68 4.30
C GLU A 79 -4.63 4.46 5.26
N VAL A 80 -5.83 3.93 5.53
CA VAL A 80 -6.82 4.55 6.42
C VAL A 80 -7.27 3.56 7.50
N PRO A 81 -7.35 3.98 8.77
CA PRO A 81 -7.91 3.14 9.82
C PRO A 81 -9.43 3.04 9.64
N VAL A 82 -9.95 1.81 9.68
CA VAL A 82 -11.37 1.50 9.63
C VAL A 82 -11.73 0.67 10.86
N THR A 83 -12.82 1.06 11.53
CA THR A 83 -13.33 0.35 12.71
C THR A 83 -14.59 -0.41 12.37
N TYR A 84 -14.51 -1.74 12.43
CA TYR A 84 -15.63 -2.66 12.31
C TYR A 84 -16.35 -2.79 13.65
N ARG A 85 -17.65 -3.06 13.62
CA ARG A 85 -18.49 -3.18 14.81
C ARG A 85 -19.34 -4.44 14.73
N SER A 86 -19.46 -5.17 15.83
CA SER A 86 -20.41 -6.27 15.92
C SER A 86 -21.86 -5.78 16.02
N VAL A 87 -22.80 -6.72 15.85
CA VAL A 87 -24.15 -6.56 16.40
C VAL A 87 -24.09 -6.31 17.91
N ILE A 88 -25.16 -5.74 18.49
CA ILE A 88 -25.23 -5.54 19.95
C ILE A 88 -25.49 -6.90 20.59
N ILE A 89 -24.59 -7.31 21.48
CA ILE A 89 -24.72 -8.52 22.27
C ILE A 89 -25.44 -8.17 23.56
N PRO A 90 -26.65 -8.72 23.83
CA PRO A 90 -27.42 -8.37 25.01
C PRO A 90 -26.74 -8.87 26.29
N ASP A 91 -26.85 -8.05 27.34
CA ASP A 91 -26.39 -8.38 28.69
C ASP A 91 -27.43 -9.27 29.41
N ASN A 92 -27.45 -10.55 29.05
CA ASN A 92 -28.40 -11.54 29.56
C ASN A 92 -27.83 -12.41 30.68
N ASP A 93 -26.84 -11.92 31.45
CA ASP A 93 -26.24 -12.69 32.55
C ASP A 93 -25.72 -14.07 32.08
N GLN A 94 -24.99 -14.06 30.95
CA GLN A 94 -24.59 -15.25 30.20
C GLN A 94 -23.08 -15.32 29.97
N TYR A 95 -22.55 -16.54 29.82
CA TYR A 95 -21.20 -16.77 29.31
C TYR A 95 -21.24 -16.78 27.78
N TYR A 96 -20.88 -15.65 27.18
CA TYR A 96 -21.01 -15.42 25.76
C TYR A 96 -19.67 -15.62 25.04
N LYS A 97 -19.68 -16.28 23.89
CA LYS A 97 -18.52 -16.45 23.01
C LYS A 97 -18.77 -15.70 21.70
N LEU A 98 -17.81 -14.89 21.29
CA LEU A 98 -17.91 -14.13 20.06
C LEU A 98 -17.82 -15.05 18.85
N SER A 99 -18.78 -14.95 17.92
CA SER A 99 -18.78 -15.74 16.69
C SER A 99 -18.47 -14.89 15.46
N GLU A 100 -18.10 -15.55 14.36
CA GLU A 100 -17.95 -14.88 13.05
C GLU A 100 -19.26 -14.26 12.56
N THR A 101 -20.42 -14.74 13.01
CA THR A 101 -21.71 -14.17 12.58
C THR A 101 -21.99 -12.82 13.22
N ASP A 102 -21.46 -12.57 14.41
CA ASP A 102 -21.61 -11.28 15.09
C ASP A 102 -20.74 -10.20 14.45
N MET A 103 -19.65 -10.62 13.79
CA MET A 103 -18.63 -9.74 13.24
C MET A 103 -17.96 -10.37 11.98
N PRO A 104 -18.67 -10.46 10.84
CA PRO A 104 -18.22 -11.24 9.68
C PRO A 104 -16.97 -10.68 8.96
N ASP A 105 -16.78 -9.36 8.99
CA ASP A 105 -15.65 -8.70 8.30
C ASP A 105 -14.39 -8.58 9.18
N VAL A 106 -14.36 -9.32 10.28
CA VAL A 106 -13.30 -9.20 11.29
C VAL A 106 -12.05 -9.94 10.91
N GLY A 107 -12.05 -10.86 9.95
CA GLY A 107 -10.82 -11.54 9.52
C GLY A 107 -10.05 -12.21 10.68
N LEU A 108 -10.75 -12.58 11.75
CA LEU A 108 -10.28 -13.45 12.83
C LEU A 108 -11.05 -14.77 12.69
N VAL A 109 -10.35 -15.88 12.89
CA VAL A 109 -10.96 -17.21 12.85
C VAL A 109 -11.50 -17.48 14.25
N LEU A 110 -12.80 -17.22 14.45
CA LEU A 110 -13.45 -17.34 15.75
C LEU A 110 -14.14 -18.70 15.90
N GLY A 111 -14.18 -19.23 17.12
CA GLY A 111 -14.82 -20.51 17.41
C GLY A 111 -15.43 -20.61 18.79
N GLU A 112 -16.27 -21.61 18.97
CA GLU A 112 -16.82 -22.02 20.26
C GLU A 112 -15.78 -22.74 21.13
N THR A 113 -14.84 -23.43 20.49
CA THR A 113 -13.72 -24.14 21.11
C THR A 113 -12.40 -23.71 20.45
N PRO A 114 -11.29 -23.66 21.20
CA PRO A 114 -9.98 -23.29 20.68
C PRO A 114 -9.34 -24.48 19.93
N GLU A 115 -9.97 -24.94 18.85
CA GLU A 115 -9.53 -26.09 18.04
C GLU A 115 -8.99 -25.65 16.68
N GLY A 116 -7.91 -26.31 16.23
CA GLY A 116 -7.24 -25.95 14.99
C GLY A 116 -6.83 -24.48 15.01
N LYS A 117 -7.25 -23.70 14.01
CA LYS A 117 -6.94 -22.26 13.89
C LYS A 117 -7.95 -21.32 14.57
N LYS A 118 -8.85 -21.84 15.40
CA LYS A 118 -9.90 -21.03 16.06
C LYS A 118 -9.44 -20.42 17.37
N ILE A 119 -9.72 -19.14 17.56
CA ILE A 119 -9.55 -18.41 18.82
C ILE A 119 -10.93 -18.26 19.46
N VAL A 120 -11.00 -18.40 20.79
CA VAL A 120 -12.22 -18.10 21.55
C VAL A 120 -12.04 -16.77 22.26
N ILE A 121 -12.98 -15.87 22.06
CA ILE A 121 -13.10 -14.64 22.84
C ILE A 121 -14.40 -14.75 23.60
N ALA A 122 -14.31 -14.83 24.92
CA ALA A 122 -15.45 -15.04 25.79
C ALA A 122 -15.63 -13.88 26.76
N VAL A 123 -16.90 -13.57 27.06
CA VAL A 123 -17.29 -12.58 28.05
C VAL A 123 -18.31 -13.21 28.98
N ASN A 124 -18.00 -13.19 30.27
CA ASN A 124 -18.91 -13.61 31.32
C ASN A 124 -19.71 -12.40 31.81
N PHE A 125 -20.89 -12.20 31.23
CA PHE A 125 -21.73 -11.06 31.59
C PHE A 125 -22.26 -11.11 33.03
N SER A 126 -22.31 -12.29 33.67
CA SER A 126 -22.57 -12.41 35.11
C SER A 126 -21.54 -11.71 35.99
N ARG A 127 -20.36 -11.42 35.42
CA ARG A 127 -19.26 -10.71 36.07
C ARG A 127 -19.13 -9.28 35.58
N VAL A 128 -20.09 -8.77 34.81
CA VAL A 128 -20.17 -7.37 34.39
C VAL A 128 -21.45 -6.78 34.94
N LEU A 129 -21.32 -5.69 35.70
CA LEU A 129 -22.45 -5.09 36.41
C LEU A 129 -22.64 -3.64 36.00
N TYR A 130 -23.90 -3.21 35.94
CA TYR A 130 -24.19 -1.80 35.84
C TYR A 130 -24.06 -1.11 37.20
N ASN A 131 -23.05 -0.25 37.35
CA ASN A 131 -22.90 0.58 38.53
C ASN A 131 -23.83 1.80 38.43
N SER A 132 -24.96 1.73 39.13
CA SER A 132 -26.01 2.76 39.09
C SER A 132 -25.61 4.11 39.70
N THR A 133 -24.54 4.15 40.51
CA THR A 133 -24.00 5.38 41.12
C THR A 133 -23.07 6.09 40.13
N LEU A 134 -22.16 5.34 39.51
CA LEU A 134 -21.21 5.87 38.52
C LEU A 134 -21.84 6.03 37.13
N LYS A 135 -22.98 5.39 36.88
CA LYS A 135 -23.61 5.28 35.55
C LYS A 135 -22.67 4.65 34.51
N LYS A 136 -21.95 3.60 34.93
CA LYS A 136 -20.91 2.90 34.14
C LYS A 136 -21.09 1.40 34.19
N ALA A 137 -20.61 0.69 33.16
CA ALA A 137 -20.39 -0.75 33.22
C ALA A 137 -19.14 -1.03 34.05
N GLN A 138 -19.21 -2.00 34.97
CA GLN A 138 -18.12 -2.39 35.85
C GLN A 138 -17.77 -3.86 35.59
N PHE A 139 -16.55 -4.09 35.11
CA PHE A 139 -16.05 -5.42 34.79
C PHE A 139 -15.36 -6.00 36.03
N GLY A 140 -15.76 -7.22 36.40
CA GLY A 140 -15.15 -8.00 37.46
C GLY A 140 -14.00 -8.88 36.96
N ASP A 141 -13.36 -9.56 37.90
CA ASP A 141 -12.30 -10.52 37.63
C ASP A 141 -12.80 -11.66 36.72
N ARG A 142 -11.99 -12.08 35.74
CA ARG A 142 -12.34 -13.09 34.71
C ARG A 142 -13.66 -12.82 34.00
N SER A 143 -14.05 -11.55 33.85
CA SER A 143 -15.22 -11.18 33.04
C SER A 143 -14.96 -11.27 31.55
N VAL A 144 -13.70 -11.22 31.11
CA VAL A 144 -13.30 -11.38 29.70
C VAL A 144 -12.13 -12.34 29.64
N GLU A 145 -12.20 -13.30 28.71
CA GLU A 145 -11.17 -14.31 28.47
C GLU A 145 -10.88 -14.44 26.97
N ILE A 146 -9.61 -14.63 26.63
CA ILE A 146 -9.14 -14.91 25.28
C ILE A 146 -8.39 -16.24 25.36
N ILE A 147 -8.94 -17.27 24.73
CA ILE A 147 -8.46 -18.64 24.82
C ILE A 147 -7.94 -19.06 23.44
N PHE A 148 -6.71 -19.57 23.42
CA PHE A 148 -6.04 -20.08 22.24
C PHE A 148 -5.23 -21.33 22.56
N ASN A 149 -4.84 -22.02 21.50
CA ASN A 149 -4.02 -23.22 21.52
C ASN A 149 -2.67 -22.94 20.83
N GLU A 150 -1.84 -23.96 20.64
CA GLU A 150 -0.55 -23.88 19.96
C GLU A 150 -0.62 -23.34 18.53
N ASN A 151 -1.72 -23.62 17.83
CA ASN A 151 -1.90 -23.28 16.41
C ASN A 151 -2.45 -21.85 16.21
N THR A 152 -2.89 -21.20 17.29
CA THR A 152 -3.56 -19.89 17.27
C THR A 152 -2.92 -18.86 18.16
N THR A 153 -1.85 -19.23 18.85
CA THR A 153 -1.08 -18.31 19.67
C THR A 153 -0.64 -17.13 18.81
N PRO A 154 -0.93 -15.88 19.25
CA PRO A 154 -0.65 -14.70 18.45
C PRO A 154 0.78 -14.65 17.91
N LEU A 155 0.94 -14.31 16.62
CA LEU A 155 2.25 -14.10 15.99
C LEU A 155 3.13 -13.09 16.76
N SER A 156 2.54 -12.18 17.54
CA SER A 156 3.29 -11.24 18.38
C SER A 156 4.01 -11.89 19.57
N LEU A 157 3.66 -13.13 19.95
CA LEU A 157 4.26 -13.84 21.07
C LEU A 157 5.51 -14.64 20.66
N GLY A 158 5.61 -15.10 19.41
CA GLY A 158 6.76 -15.88 18.94
C GLY A 158 7.10 -15.80 17.44
N GLY A 159 6.28 -15.16 16.62
CA GLY A 159 6.46 -15.06 15.17
C GLY A 159 6.02 -16.32 14.41
N GLU A 160 6.25 -16.35 13.09
CA GLU A 160 5.95 -17.53 12.25
C GLU A 160 6.86 -18.72 12.58
N ASN A 161 8.05 -18.44 13.14
CA ASN A 161 9.07 -19.42 13.46
C ASN A 161 9.26 -19.52 14.98
N SER A 162 8.19 -19.83 15.71
CA SER A 162 8.26 -20.18 17.13
C SER A 162 7.67 -21.54 17.44
N LYS A 163 8.26 -22.19 18.44
CA LYS A 163 7.69 -23.37 19.09
C LYS A 163 7.30 -23.03 20.52
N LEU A 164 6.06 -23.34 20.86
CA LEU A 164 5.52 -23.19 22.20
C LEU A 164 5.63 -24.53 22.91
N VAL A 165 5.96 -24.50 24.19
CA VAL A 165 5.99 -25.69 25.05
C VAL A 165 5.30 -25.37 26.36
N SER A 166 4.25 -26.12 26.68
CA SER A 166 3.53 -26.01 27.95
C SER A 166 3.90 -27.16 28.88
N THR A 167 4.22 -26.86 30.14
CA THR A 167 4.70 -27.84 31.12
C THR A 167 4.35 -27.41 32.54
N VAL A 168 4.72 -28.21 33.53
CA VAL A 168 4.63 -27.88 34.96
C VAL A 168 6.04 -27.74 35.53
N GLU A 169 6.42 -26.53 35.92
CA GLU A 169 7.73 -26.25 36.52
C GLU A 169 7.53 -25.91 38.01
N ASN A 170 8.11 -26.71 38.90
CA ASN A 170 8.01 -26.53 40.36
C ASN A 170 6.56 -26.41 40.88
N GLY A 171 5.64 -27.17 40.27
CA GLY A 171 4.22 -27.18 40.63
C GLY A 171 3.42 -25.98 40.09
N LYS A 172 4.00 -25.19 39.17
CA LYS A 172 3.31 -24.11 38.46
C LYS A 172 3.23 -24.41 36.96
N ASP A 173 2.04 -24.24 36.41
CA ASP A 173 1.85 -24.32 34.96
C ASP A 173 2.64 -23.20 34.27
N THR A 174 3.39 -23.58 33.24
CA THR A 174 4.42 -22.74 32.62
C THR A 174 4.40 -22.91 31.10
N LEU A 175 4.47 -21.79 30.39
CA LEU A 175 4.61 -21.70 28.95
C LEU A 175 6.00 -21.17 28.60
N TYR A 176 6.75 -21.96 27.82
CA TYR A 176 7.97 -21.52 27.17
C TYR A 176 7.73 -21.18 25.71
N ILE A 177 8.36 -20.10 25.25
CA ILE A 177 8.36 -19.68 23.86
C ILE A 177 9.77 -19.78 23.32
N TYR A 178 9.98 -20.69 22.36
CA TYR A 178 11.25 -20.87 21.67
C TYR A 178 11.18 -20.25 20.27
N SER A 179 12.19 -19.47 19.88
CA SER A 179 12.43 -19.22 18.46
C SER A 179 12.96 -20.49 17.82
N TYR A 180 12.52 -20.79 16.60
CA TYR A 180 12.87 -21.99 15.86
C TYR A 180 13.54 -21.62 14.53
N GLU A 181 14.60 -22.32 14.18
CA GLU A 181 15.24 -22.22 12.87
C GLU A 181 15.60 -23.62 12.37
N GLU A 182 15.32 -23.89 11.11
CA GLU A 182 15.73 -25.12 10.43
C GLU A 182 16.47 -24.76 9.14
N LYS A 183 17.60 -25.40 8.90
CA LYS A 183 18.44 -25.11 7.73
C LYS A 183 19.15 -26.34 7.21
N SER A 184 19.19 -26.47 5.89
CA SER A 184 20.05 -27.40 5.14
C SER A 184 21.05 -26.58 4.32
N ASP A 185 22.35 -26.89 4.44
CA ASP A 185 23.41 -26.13 3.79
C ASP A 185 24.68 -26.99 3.61
N SER A 186 25.72 -26.44 2.99
CA SER A 186 27.02 -27.07 2.87
C SER A 186 28.16 -26.11 3.20
N LYS A 187 29.24 -26.65 3.77
CA LYS A 187 30.48 -25.91 4.05
C LYS A 187 31.68 -26.64 3.52
N SER A 188 32.66 -25.86 3.05
CA SER A 188 33.97 -26.41 2.69
C SER A 188 34.74 -26.83 3.93
N LEU A 189 35.60 -27.82 3.80
CA LEU A 189 36.54 -28.18 4.86
C LEU A 189 37.43 -26.98 5.22
N GLY A 190 37.80 -26.84 6.48
CA GLY A 190 38.50 -25.66 7.01
C GLY A 190 37.61 -24.43 7.15
N SER A 191 36.29 -24.58 7.05
CA SER A 191 35.32 -23.52 7.34
C SER A 191 34.60 -23.78 8.66
N THR A 192 34.10 -22.70 9.27
CA THR A 192 33.29 -22.75 10.48
C THR A 192 31.82 -22.51 10.15
N LEU A 193 30.94 -23.36 10.65
CA LEU A 193 29.51 -23.08 10.82
C LEU A 193 29.32 -22.36 12.15
N THR A 194 28.50 -21.31 12.20
CA THR A 194 28.13 -20.61 13.43
C THR A 194 26.62 -20.57 13.58
N VAL A 195 26.11 -21.05 14.71
CA VAL A 195 24.68 -21.07 15.05
C VAL A 195 24.51 -20.53 16.47
N ASN A 196 24.10 -19.26 16.59
CA ASN A 196 23.76 -18.55 17.85
C ASN A 196 24.64 -18.87 19.08
N GLY A 197 25.95 -18.88 18.87
CA GLY A 197 26.98 -19.10 19.91
C GLY A 197 27.78 -20.40 19.70
N TRP A 198 27.16 -21.42 19.11
CA TRP A 198 27.85 -22.63 18.69
C TRP A 198 28.72 -22.37 17.47
N LYS A 199 29.94 -22.88 17.46
CA LYS A 199 30.81 -22.91 16.28
C LYS A 199 31.25 -24.34 16.01
N ILE A 200 31.07 -24.80 14.77
CA ILE A 200 31.52 -26.12 14.34
C ILE A 200 32.53 -25.90 13.21
N TYR A 201 33.81 -26.12 13.50
CA TYR A 201 34.90 -26.05 12.53
C TYR A 201 35.18 -27.43 11.97
N PHE A 202 35.08 -27.58 10.64
CA PHE A 202 35.27 -28.86 9.97
C PHE A 202 36.75 -29.10 9.67
N VAL A 203 37.39 -29.97 10.45
CA VAL A 203 38.84 -30.22 10.43
C VAL A 203 39.22 -31.18 9.31
N ASP A 204 38.58 -32.35 9.26
CA ASP A 204 38.85 -33.35 8.21
C ASP A 204 37.63 -34.23 7.91
N ILE A 205 37.67 -34.94 6.78
CA ILE A 205 36.72 -35.99 6.39
C ILE A 205 37.52 -37.26 6.15
N ASP A 206 37.03 -38.38 6.69
CA ASP A 206 37.66 -39.67 6.51
C ASP A 206 37.62 -40.16 5.05
N THR A 207 38.55 -41.05 4.71
CA THR A 207 38.69 -41.54 3.32
C THR A 207 37.50 -42.37 2.86
N GLU A 208 36.74 -42.95 3.79
CA GLU A 208 35.51 -43.70 3.50
C GLU A 208 34.27 -42.82 3.34
N GLN A 209 34.37 -41.51 3.58
CA GLN A 209 33.25 -40.55 3.52
C GLN A 209 32.08 -40.95 4.42
N LYS A 210 32.41 -41.44 5.63
CA LYS A 210 31.46 -41.86 6.65
C LYS A 210 31.50 -40.98 7.90
N LYS A 211 32.58 -40.25 8.13
CA LYS A 211 32.71 -39.37 9.29
C LYS A 211 33.59 -38.15 9.03
N THR A 212 33.34 -37.09 9.78
CA THR A 212 34.14 -35.87 9.80
C THR A 212 34.66 -35.61 11.20
N LEU A 213 35.89 -35.11 11.30
CA LEU A 213 36.47 -34.57 12.53
C LEU A 213 36.12 -33.09 12.62
N VAL A 214 35.58 -32.66 13.75
CA VAL A 214 35.22 -31.27 14.00
C VAL A 214 35.78 -30.76 15.31
N GLU A 215 35.98 -29.45 15.39
CA GLU A 215 36.15 -28.71 16.64
C GLU A 215 34.87 -27.93 16.90
N ILE A 216 34.24 -28.23 18.04
CA ILE A 216 33.00 -27.59 18.48
C ILE A 216 33.34 -26.60 19.58
N THR A 217 33.09 -25.31 19.34
CA THR A 217 33.07 -24.28 20.38
C THR A 217 31.65 -24.08 20.86
N TYR A 218 31.46 -24.26 22.15
CA TYR A 218 30.20 -24.08 22.87
C TYR A 218 29.92 -22.57 23.11
N PRO A 219 28.67 -22.17 23.41
CA PRO A 219 28.34 -20.78 23.74
C PRO A 219 29.18 -20.18 24.86
N SER A 220 29.59 -20.98 25.84
CA SER A 220 30.51 -20.59 26.93
C SER A 220 31.95 -20.30 26.46
N GLY A 221 32.31 -20.74 25.26
CA GLY A 221 33.69 -20.75 24.76
C GLY A 221 34.44 -22.05 25.04
N LEU A 222 33.83 -23.04 25.72
CA LEU A 222 34.42 -24.37 25.86
C LEU A 222 34.62 -25.00 24.48
N GLU A 223 35.79 -25.59 24.26
CA GLU A 223 36.12 -26.27 23.00
C GLU A 223 36.19 -27.78 23.20
N LYS A 224 35.62 -28.53 22.26
CA LYS A 224 35.63 -29.98 22.25
C LYS A 224 35.87 -30.49 20.84
N THR A 225 36.87 -31.35 20.66
CA THR A 225 37.07 -32.07 19.41
C THR A 225 36.19 -33.31 19.39
N GLN A 226 35.44 -33.51 18.32
CA GLN A 226 34.50 -34.61 18.20
C GLN A 226 34.53 -35.20 16.78
N THR A 227 34.29 -36.51 16.68
CA THR A 227 34.03 -37.16 15.39
C THR A 227 32.53 -37.28 15.17
N LEU A 228 32.04 -36.71 14.07
CA LEU A 228 30.64 -36.79 13.65
C LEU A 228 30.51 -37.77 12.49
N TYR A 229 29.53 -38.66 12.55
CA TYR A 229 29.25 -39.69 11.57
C TYR A 229 28.09 -39.24 10.69
N LYS A 230 28.17 -39.57 9.40
CA LYS A 230 27.10 -39.35 8.43
C LYS A 230 25.79 -39.98 8.95
N GLU A 231 24.67 -39.28 8.74
CA GLU A 231 23.31 -39.73 9.10
C GLU A 231 23.07 -39.96 10.60
N LYS A 232 23.97 -39.49 11.47
CA LYS A 232 23.74 -39.44 12.93
C LYS A 232 23.30 -38.05 13.36
N TYR A 233 22.53 -38.01 14.44
CA TYR A 233 22.01 -36.79 15.04
C TYR A 233 22.80 -36.44 16.29
N TYR A 234 23.12 -35.16 16.43
CA TYR A 234 23.90 -34.60 17.52
C TYR A 234 23.08 -33.52 18.20
N ILE A 235 22.68 -33.75 19.46
CA ILE A 235 22.03 -32.71 20.26
C ILE A 235 23.08 -32.02 21.11
N MET A 236 23.24 -30.72 20.89
CA MET A 236 24.02 -29.80 21.71
C MET A 236 23.05 -28.86 22.41
N TYR A 237 23.12 -28.73 23.73
CA TYR A 237 22.17 -27.88 24.44
C TYR A 237 22.79 -27.16 25.63
N VAL A 238 22.13 -26.07 26.02
CA VAL A 238 22.31 -25.36 27.28
C VAL A 238 21.04 -25.59 28.08
N ASP A 239 21.11 -26.29 29.20
CA ASP A 239 19.95 -26.63 30.02
C ASP A 239 19.36 -25.39 30.74
N SER A 240 18.31 -25.60 31.55
CA SER A 240 17.67 -24.51 32.31
C SER A 240 18.60 -23.85 33.34
N GLN A 241 19.63 -24.56 33.81
CA GLN A 241 20.64 -24.09 34.77
C GLN A 241 21.88 -23.48 34.09
N GLY A 242 21.93 -23.47 32.76
CA GLY A 242 23.08 -22.95 32.00
C GLY A 242 24.21 -23.98 31.83
N GLN A 243 23.97 -25.26 32.12
CA GLN A 243 24.95 -26.32 31.87
C GLN A 243 24.89 -26.76 30.41
N GLU A 244 26.07 -26.99 29.85
CA GLU A 244 26.26 -27.38 28.47
C GLU A 244 26.50 -28.89 28.36
N ASP A 245 25.80 -29.55 27.43
CA ASP A 245 26.00 -30.97 27.18
C ASP A 245 25.89 -31.34 25.68
N PHE A 246 26.22 -32.61 25.37
CA PHE A 246 26.28 -33.18 24.03
C PHE A 246 25.84 -34.65 24.02
N GLU A 247 24.80 -34.95 23.26
CA GLU A 247 24.20 -36.28 23.14
C GLU A 247 24.20 -36.75 21.68
N ILE A 248 24.35 -38.06 21.43
CA ILE A 248 24.44 -38.65 20.08
C ILE A 248 23.33 -39.68 19.90
N TYR A 249 22.69 -39.64 18.73
CA TYR A 249 21.60 -40.55 18.38
C TYR A 249 21.77 -41.15 16.98
N ASP A 250 21.35 -42.41 16.85
CA ASP A 250 21.35 -43.14 15.57
C ASP A 250 20.09 -42.82 14.72
N ALA A 251 19.07 -42.19 15.31
CA ALA A 251 17.84 -41.78 14.65
C ALA A 251 17.40 -40.40 15.19
N TYR A 252 16.50 -39.72 14.47
CA TYR A 252 16.03 -38.38 14.85
C TYR A 252 15.41 -38.40 16.27
N PRO A 253 15.97 -37.66 17.24
CA PRO A 253 15.64 -37.82 18.66
C PRO A 253 14.48 -36.93 19.13
N SER A 254 13.33 -37.01 18.47
CA SER A 254 12.17 -36.13 18.73
C SER A 254 11.78 -36.05 20.21
N GLY A 255 11.66 -37.21 20.89
CA GLY A 255 11.26 -37.25 22.30
C GLY A 255 12.27 -36.59 23.25
N ARG A 256 13.57 -36.66 22.93
CA ARG A 256 14.59 -35.96 23.74
C ARG A 256 14.54 -34.46 23.52
N ILE A 257 14.32 -34.02 22.28
CA ILE A 257 14.13 -32.60 21.96
C ILE A 257 12.93 -32.07 22.75
N GLU A 258 11.79 -32.75 22.72
CA GLU A 258 10.60 -32.38 23.49
C GLU A 258 10.90 -32.30 24.99
N THR A 259 11.56 -33.32 25.56
CA THR A 259 11.97 -33.32 26.98
C THR A 259 12.84 -32.11 27.33
N LEU A 260 13.85 -31.79 26.52
CA LEU A 260 14.72 -30.64 26.77
C LEU A 260 13.95 -29.31 26.74
N LEU A 261 13.03 -29.16 25.80
CA LEU A 261 12.23 -27.94 25.70
C LEU A 261 11.23 -27.83 26.88
N GLU A 262 10.66 -28.95 27.33
CA GLU A 262 9.79 -29.04 28.52
C GLU A 262 10.56 -28.82 29.83
N GLU A 263 11.81 -29.26 29.91
CA GLU A 263 12.72 -28.97 31.03
C GLU A 263 13.18 -27.50 31.04
N GLY A 264 12.83 -26.73 30.01
CA GLY A 264 13.14 -25.32 29.90
C GLY A 264 14.59 -25.05 29.51
N ALA A 265 15.20 -25.89 28.67
CA ALA A 265 16.53 -25.63 28.10
C ALA A 265 16.60 -24.21 27.53
N GLN A 266 17.75 -23.54 27.67
CA GLN A 266 17.93 -22.20 27.12
C GLN A 266 18.15 -22.25 25.62
N LYS A 267 18.95 -23.23 25.15
CA LYS A 267 19.30 -23.41 23.74
C LYS A 267 19.38 -24.89 23.41
N VAL A 268 18.88 -25.30 22.25
CA VAL A 268 19.01 -26.66 21.73
C VAL A 268 19.39 -26.58 20.25
N LEU A 269 20.49 -27.22 19.87
CA LEU A 269 20.96 -27.37 18.50
C LEU A 269 20.98 -28.85 18.16
N VAL A 270 20.15 -29.26 17.21
CA VAL A 270 20.17 -30.60 16.62
C VAL A 270 20.93 -30.50 15.31
N PHE A 271 22.07 -31.17 15.20
CA PHE A 271 22.93 -31.11 14.02
C PHE A 271 23.09 -32.51 13.41
N THR A 272 22.99 -32.60 12.09
CA THR A 272 23.20 -33.84 11.33
C THR A 272 24.09 -33.56 10.12
N PRO A 273 25.27 -34.18 10.02
CA PRO A 273 25.99 -34.23 8.75
C PRO A 273 25.28 -35.24 7.82
N SER A 274 24.66 -34.73 6.77
CA SER A 274 23.87 -35.53 5.81
C SER A 274 24.74 -36.13 4.71
N ASP A 275 25.82 -35.46 4.30
CA ASP A 275 26.73 -35.99 3.29
C ASP A 275 28.15 -35.44 3.40
N PHE A 276 29.11 -36.18 2.85
CA PHE A 276 30.50 -35.78 2.75
C PHE A 276 30.98 -35.93 1.31
N PHE A 277 31.50 -34.86 0.73
CA PHE A 277 31.96 -34.84 -0.66
C PHE A 277 33.49 -34.69 -0.71
N ILE A 278 34.15 -35.53 -1.53
CA ILE A 278 35.56 -35.41 -1.89
C ILE A 278 35.68 -35.38 -3.41
N GLY A 279 35.98 -34.22 -3.96
CA GLY A 279 36.13 -34.01 -5.41
C GLY A 279 37.50 -34.44 -5.95
N ILE A 280 37.56 -34.67 -7.27
CA ILE A 280 38.76 -35.12 -8.00
C ILE A 280 39.94 -34.13 -7.84
N GLY A 281 39.65 -32.84 -7.60
CA GLY A 281 40.65 -31.79 -7.34
C GLY A 281 41.06 -31.63 -5.86
N GLY A 282 40.65 -32.53 -4.97
CA GLY A 282 40.92 -32.44 -3.53
C GLY A 282 39.97 -31.54 -2.74
N THR A 283 38.96 -30.94 -3.39
CA THR A 283 37.90 -30.18 -2.72
C THR A 283 37.11 -31.09 -1.79
N LYS A 284 37.07 -30.74 -0.51
CA LYS A 284 36.32 -31.47 0.52
C LYS A 284 35.20 -30.60 1.07
N GLN A 285 33.99 -31.14 1.19
CA GLN A 285 32.80 -30.42 1.68
C GLN A 285 31.95 -31.29 2.59
N VAL A 286 31.31 -30.66 3.57
CA VAL A 286 30.32 -31.26 4.47
C VAL A 286 28.96 -30.65 4.16
N THR A 287 27.99 -31.50 3.82
CA THR A 287 26.57 -31.13 3.75
C THR A 287 25.94 -31.48 5.09
N TYR A 288 25.12 -30.58 5.62
CA TYR A 288 24.50 -30.76 6.92
C TYR A 288 23.11 -30.15 6.98
N GLU A 289 22.36 -30.61 7.97
CA GLU A 289 21.08 -30.08 8.39
C GLU A 289 21.17 -29.72 9.87
N TYR A 290 20.52 -28.64 10.26
CA TYR A 290 20.32 -28.34 11.67
C TYR A 290 18.94 -27.78 11.98
N GLU A 291 18.49 -28.07 13.19
CA GLU A 291 17.40 -27.39 13.88
C GLU A 291 17.96 -26.66 15.09
N TYR A 292 17.51 -25.43 15.32
CA TYR A 292 17.91 -24.61 16.44
C TYR A 292 16.70 -24.06 17.17
N TYR A 293 16.70 -24.22 18.49
CA TYR A 293 15.69 -23.71 19.41
C TYR A 293 16.37 -22.79 20.43
N GLU A 294 15.85 -21.58 20.62
CA GLU A 294 16.31 -20.65 21.66
C GLU A 294 15.14 -20.10 22.46
N LYS A 295 15.20 -20.29 23.78
CA LYS A 295 14.14 -19.84 24.68
C LYS A 295 14.14 -18.32 24.73
N THR A 296 13.09 -17.72 24.17
CA THR A 296 12.93 -16.26 24.11
C THR A 296 12.20 -15.74 25.35
N THR A 297 11.17 -16.46 25.79
CA THR A 297 10.26 -16.00 26.84
C THR A 297 9.76 -17.17 27.67
N LYS A 298 9.46 -16.88 28.95
CA LYS A 298 8.79 -17.77 29.90
C LYS A 298 7.61 -17.02 30.50
N TYR A 299 6.45 -17.65 30.56
CA TYR A 299 5.30 -17.21 31.34
C TYR A 299 4.88 -18.34 32.27
N GLN A 300 4.47 -17.99 33.48
CA GLN A 300 3.85 -18.88 34.44
C GLN A 300 2.40 -18.51 34.64
N ASP A 301 1.62 -19.46 35.14
CA ASP A 301 0.27 -19.20 35.59
C ASP A 301 0.25 -18.04 36.61
N GLY A 302 -0.64 -17.08 36.40
CA GLY A 302 -0.73 -15.85 37.16
C GLY A 302 0.24 -14.73 36.74
N ASP A 303 1.15 -14.95 35.78
CA ASP A 303 2.01 -13.88 35.29
C ASP A 303 1.21 -12.82 34.53
N VAL A 304 1.57 -11.55 34.75
CA VAL A 304 0.96 -10.42 34.02
C VAL A 304 1.53 -10.35 32.61
N TYR A 305 0.68 -10.53 31.60
CA TYR A 305 1.05 -10.30 30.21
C TYR A 305 1.15 -8.80 29.90
N LYS A 306 0.08 -8.05 30.16
CA LYS A 306 0.03 -6.60 29.89
C LYS A 306 -1.10 -5.93 30.66
N GLY A 307 -0.76 -4.96 31.51
CA GLY A 307 -1.76 -4.21 32.27
C GLY A 307 -2.59 -5.13 33.16
N GLN A 308 -3.88 -5.30 32.84
CA GLN A 308 -4.80 -6.16 33.58
C GLN A 308 -4.98 -7.56 32.98
N TRP A 309 -4.21 -7.91 31.95
CA TRP A 309 -4.32 -9.19 31.29
C TRP A 309 -3.31 -10.16 31.89
N VAL A 310 -3.81 -11.23 32.48
CA VAL A 310 -3.03 -12.24 33.23
C VAL A 310 -3.16 -13.59 32.55
N TRP A 311 -2.08 -14.38 32.61
CA TRP A 311 -2.04 -15.73 32.09
C TRP A 311 -2.76 -16.72 33.00
N ASP A 312 -3.55 -17.58 32.37
CA ASP A 312 -4.03 -18.85 32.89
C ASP A 312 -3.62 -19.94 31.89
N ILE A 313 -2.78 -20.87 32.34
CA ILE A 313 -2.09 -21.84 31.49
C ILE A 313 -2.55 -23.24 31.88
N ASP A 314 -3.01 -24.02 30.92
CA ASP A 314 -3.42 -25.42 31.12
C ASP A 314 -2.57 -26.34 30.24
N PRO A 315 -1.45 -26.88 30.77
CA PRO A 315 -0.59 -27.80 30.04
C PRO A 315 -1.29 -29.12 29.69
N SER A 316 -2.29 -29.55 30.46
CA SER A 316 -2.97 -30.84 30.25
C SER A 316 -3.82 -30.83 28.99
N ASN A 317 -4.44 -29.68 28.69
CA ASN A 317 -5.25 -29.49 27.49
C ASN A 317 -4.55 -28.65 26.41
N TYR A 318 -3.31 -28.21 26.66
CA TYR A 318 -2.53 -27.32 25.80
C TYR A 318 -3.26 -26.00 25.48
N LEU A 319 -3.94 -25.44 26.49
CA LEU A 319 -4.71 -24.21 26.38
C LEU A 319 -4.04 -23.06 27.10
N PHE A 320 -4.11 -21.89 26.47
CA PHE A 320 -3.56 -20.66 26.99
C PHE A 320 -4.65 -19.60 27.01
N THR A 321 -4.92 -19.07 28.19
CA THR A 321 -5.95 -18.07 28.41
C THR A 321 -5.31 -16.77 28.90
N LEU A 322 -5.65 -15.67 28.23
CA LEU A 322 -5.49 -14.34 28.82
C LEU A 322 -6.83 -13.89 29.37
N TYR A 323 -6.91 -13.65 30.67
CA TYR A 323 -8.12 -13.16 31.31
C TYR A 323 -7.92 -11.74 31.86
N LEU A 324 -9.03 -11.00 31.93
CA LEU A 324 -9.08 -9.70 32.59
C LEU A 324 -9.05 -9.91 34.11
N HIS A 325 -7.95 -9.52 34.75
CA HIS A 325 -7.78 -9.58 36.19
C HIS A 325 -8.17 -8.27 36.87
N VAL A 326 -9.04 -8.37 37.88
CA VAL A 326 -9.52 -7.23 38.66
C VAL A 326 -9.45 -7.57 40.14
N ASP A 327 -8.47 -6.99 40.81
CA ASP A 327 -8.20 -7.18 42.24
C ASP A 327 -7.59 -5.90 42.82
N PRO A 328 -8.45 -4.93 43.22
CA PRO A 328 -7.99 -3.63 43.69
C PRO A 328 -7.12 -3.71 44.96
N GLU A 329 -7.28 -4.76 45.75
CA GLU A 329 -6.52 -4.97 46.99
C GLU A 329 -5.07 -5.39 46.68
N ASN A 330 -4.86 -6.09 45.57
CA ASN A 330 -3.55 -6.56 45.12
C ASN A 330 -2.98 -5.77 43.92
N GLY A 331 -3.46 -4.54 43.72
CA GLY A 331 -2.88 -3.60 42.73
C GLY A 331 -3.46 -3.67 41.32
N PHE A 332 -4.52 -4.45 41.09
CA PHE A 332 -5.25 -4.51 39.82
C PHE A 332 -6.52 -3.65 39.89
N PRO A 333 -6.53 -2.44 39.28
CA PRO A 333 -7.58 -1.46 39.52
C PRO A 333 -8.96 -1.91 39.03
N VAL A 334 -10.01 -1.31 39.60
CA VAL A 334 -11.38 -1.51 39.13
C VAL A 334 -11.50 -1.06 37.67
N VAL A 335 -12.16 -1.88 36.84
CA VAL A 335 -12.43 -1.57 35.43
C VAL A 335 -13.84 -1.05 35.29
N THR A 336 -13.99 0.23 34.96
CA THR A 336 -15.30 0.84 34.67
C THR A 336 -15.30 1.56 33.33
N LEU A 337 -16.33 1.33 32.52
CA LEU A 337 -16.52 1.97 31.21
C LEU A 337 -17.80 2.81 31.21
N GLY A 338 -17.67 4.09 30.86
CA GLY A 338 -18.79 4.98 30.58
C GLY A 338 -19.20 4.99 29.11
N ASP A 339 -20.12 5.88 28.75
CA ASP A 339 -20.59 6.04 27.38
C ASP A 339 -19.46 6.55 26.46
N GLY A 340 -19.16 5.79 25.41
CA GLY A 340 -18.04 6.04 24.50
C GLY A 340 -16.70 5.43 24.93
N ASP A 341 -16.59 4.91 26.15
CA ASP A 341 -15.39 4.21 26.62
C ASP A 341 -15.31 2.80 26.01
N VAL A 342 -14.08 2.26 25.95
CA VAL A 342 -13.80 0.92 25.44
C VAL A 342 -12.79 0.19 26.32
N LEU A 343 -12.99 -1.10 26.53
CA LEU A 343 -11.99 -2.01 27.09
C LEU A 343 -11.18 -2.60 25.92
N ASN A 344 -9.90 -2.26 25.83
CA ASN A 344 -9.02 -2.83 24.82
C ASN A 344 -8.53 -4.21 25.23
N LEU A 345 -8.73 -5.19 24.34
CA LEU A 345 -8.12 -6.50 24.45
C LEU A 345 -6.61 -6.37 24.15
N PRO A 346 -5.76 -7.22 24.73
CA PRO A 346 -4.32 -7.07 24.65
C PRO A 346 -3.76 -7.56 23.30
N MET A 347 -4.63 -8.07 22.42
CA MET A 347 -4.30 -8.64 21.12
C MET A 347 -5.40 -8.35 20.09
N PHE A 348 -5.06 -8.55 18.80
CA PHE A 348 -5.96 -8.48 17.65
C PHE A 348 -6.61 -7.12 17.33
N ALA A 349 -6.18 -6.05 18.00
CA ALA A 349 -6.77 -4.70 17.89
C ALA A 349 -8.29 -4.71 18.13
N LEU A 350 -8.72 -5.56 19.07
CA LEU A 350 -10.10 -5.70 19.49
C LEU A 350 -10.40 -4.91 20.76
N SER A 351 -11.62 -4.44 20.88
CA SER A 351 -12.12 -3.77 22.08
C SER A 351 -13.58 -4.11 22.34
N ILE A 352 -14.02 -4.02 23.58
CA ILE A 352 -15.42 -4.16 24.01
C ILE A 352 -15.94 -2.79 24.44
N SER A 353 -17.11 -2.39 23.96
CA SER A 353 -17.76 -1.13 24.31
C SER A 353 -19.18 -1.37 24.81
N PRO A 354 -19.56 -0.88 26.00
CA PRO A 354 -20.93 -0.97 26.48
C PRO A 354 -21.86 -0.05 25.66
N VAL A 355 -23.08 -0.51 25.44
CA VAL A 355 -24.18 0.28 24.87
C VAL A 355 -25.20 0.48 25.98
N PHE A 356 -25.50 1.74 26.27
CA PHE A 356 -26.36 2.12 27.39
C PHE A 356 -27.77 2.47 26.95
N ASP A 357 -28.75 2.09 27.77
CA ASP A 357 -30.10 2.63 27.70
C ASP A 357 -30.10 4.05 28.27
N LYS A 358 -30.85 4.94 27.61
CA LYS A 358 -31.00 6.34 28.03
C LYS A 358 -32.47 6.69 28.16
N ASP A 359 -32.79 7.48 29.18
CA ASP A 359 -34.13 8.06 29.32
C ASP A 359 -34.38 9.20 28.31
N ASN A 360 -35.58 9.77 28.33
CA ASN A 360 -35.98 10.87 27.45
C ASN A 360 -35.13 12.15 27.63
N ASN A 361 -34.39 12.26 28.75
CA ASN A 361 -33.50 13.38 29.04
C ASN A 361 -32.03 13.06 28.68
N GLY A 362 -31.76 11.87 28.13
CA GLY A 362 -30.43 11.40 27.76
C GLY A 362 -29.60 10.82 28.92
N ALA A 363 -30.19 10.63 30.10
CA ALA A 363 -29.49 10.06 31.26
C ALA A 363 -29.40 8.54 31.15
N ILE A 364 -28.24 7.98 31.46
CA ILE A 364 -27.99 6.53 31.42
C ILE A 364 -28.80 5.83 32.52
N THR A 365 -29.65 4.88 32.13
CA THR A 365 -30.52 4.13 33.03
C THR A 365 -30.09 2.68 33.24
N GLY A 366 -29.35 2.12 32.29
CA GLY A 366 -28.90 0.73 32.33
C GLY A 366 -28.02 0.39 31.13
N ILE A 367 -27.66 -0.89 30.99
CA ILE A 367 -26.87 -1.42 29.88
C ILE A 367 -27.81 -2.17 28.95
N THR A 368 -27.88 -1.75 27.69
CA THR A 368 -28.58 -2.46 26.62
C THR A 368 -27.83 -3.72 26.22
N GLY A 369 -26.49 -3.65 26.21
CA GLY A 369 -25.61 -4.73 25.79
C GLY A 369 -24.21 -4.21 25.47
N TYR A 370 -23.45 -4.97 24.68
CA TYR A 370 -22.05 -4.66 24.35
C TYR A 370 -21.78 -4.83 22.86
N ARG A 371 -20.80 -4.08 22.36
CA ARG A 371 -20.27 -4.22 21.00
C ARG A 371 -18.80 -4.54 21.04
N PHE A 372 -18.39 -5.45 20.18
CA PHE A 372 -16.99 -5.66 19.84
C PHE A 372 -16.61 -4.72 18.70
N LEU A 373 -15.44 -4.11 18.84
CA LEU A 373 -14.87 -3.16 17.91
C LEU A 373 -13.52 -3.69 17.45
N ARG A 374 -13.23 -3.66 16.14
CA ARG A 374 -11.90 -3.97 15.60
C ARG A 374 -11.43 -2.86 14.70
N THR A 375 -10.26 -2.30 14.99
CA THR A 375 -9.66 -1.25 14.15
C THR A 375 -8.52 -1.84 13.33
N VAL A 376 -8.62 -1.76 12.00
CA VAL A 376 -7.58 -2.21 11.07
C VAL A 376 -7.28 -1.16 10.01
N THR A 377 -6.07 -1.18 9.47
CA THR A 377 -5.65 -0.30 8.38
C THR A 377 -6.00 -0.93 7.04
N VAL A 378 -6.74 -0.21 6.20
CA VAL A 378 -7.10 -0.66 4.84
C VAL A 378 -6.57 0.32 3.80
N LYS A 379 -6.19 -0.20 2.63
CA LYS A 379 -5.78 0.63 1.49
C LYS A 379 -7.01 1.15 0.75
N LYS A 380 -7.20 2.46 0.74
CA LYS A 380 -8.29 3.15 0.04
C LYS A 380 -7.75 3.99 -1.11
N LYS A 381 -8.36 3.85 -2.28
CA LYS A 381 -8.06 4.70 -3.44
C LYS A 381 -8.66 6.08 -3.22
N ILE A 382 -7.84 7.12 -3.33
CA ILE A 382 -8.27 8.52 -3.36
C ILE A 382 -7.99 9.07 -4.75
N THR A 383 -8.97 9.77 -5.30
CA THR A 383 -8.86 10.50 -6.57
C THR A 383 -9.03 11.98 -6.30
N VAL A 384 -8.11 12.79 -6.80
CA VAL A 384 -8.19 14.26 -6.72
C VAL A 384 -8.25 14.80 -8.15
N GLU A 385 -9.24 15.63 -8.40
CA GLU A 385 -9.35 16.41 -9.63
C GLU A 385 -8.46 17.64 -9.54
N THR A 386 -7.66 17.90 -10.58
CA THR A 386 -6.77 19.05 -10.68
C THR A 386 -6.66 19.48 -12.15
N THR A 387 -5.73 20.38 -12.43
CA THR A 387 -5.47 20.89 -13.78
C THR A 387 -4.10 20.42 -14.25
N LYS A 388 -4.03 19.95 -15.50
CA LYS A 388 -2.77 19.68 -16.21
C LYS A 388 -2.56 20.78 -17.24
N ALA A 389 -1.37 21.38 -17.24
CA ALA A 389 -0.97 22.38 -18.22
C ALA A 389 0.09 21.77 -19.14
N GLU A 390 -0.25 21.55 -20.39
CA GLU A 390 0.68 21.21 -21.48
C GLU A 390 0.79 22.46 -22.36
N VAL A 391 1.68 23.37 -21.96
CA VAL A 391 1.83 24.68 -22.58
C VAL A 391 3.30 25.04 -22.75
N VAL A 392 3.61 25.90 -23.73
CA VAL A 392 4.94 26.52 -23.82
C VAL A 392 5.13 27.55 -22.70
N GLY A 393 6.37 27.70 -22.23
CA GLY A 393 6.71 28.66 -21.17
C GLY A 393 6.79 30.13 -21.62
N ASP A 394 6.93 30.37 -22.94
CA ASP A 394 7.00 31.70 -23.53
C ASP A 394 6.18 31.76 -24.82
N VAL A 395 5.21 32.67 -24.91
CA VAL A 395 4.39 32.86 -26.12
C VAL A 395 5.26 33.26 -27.32
N ASN A 396 6.37 33.97 -27.10
CA ASN A 396 7.27 34.36 -28.18
C ASN A 396 7.90 33.14 -28.86
N SER A 397 8.05 32.00 -28.17
CA SER A 397 8.57 30.77 -28.80
C SER A 397 7.60 30.14 -29.80
N LEU A 398 6.34 30.58 -29.82
CA LEU A 398 5.36 30.19 -30.84
C LEU A 398 5.51 31.00 -32.11
N ILE A 399 6.14 32.17 -32.03
CA ILE A 399 6.15 33.16 -33.10
C ILE A 399 7.46 33.04 -33.87
N ILE A 400 7.36 32.82 -35.17
CA ILE A 400 8.46 32.93 -36.11
C ILE A 400 8.15 34.02 -37.13
N THR A 401 9.19 34.55 -37.74
CA THR A 401 9.08 35.45 -38.87
C THR A 401 8.78 34.69 -40.16
N ASP A 402 8.18 35.37 -41.14
CA ASP A 402 7.98 34.84 -42.48
C ASP A 402 9.30 34.53 -43.22
N GLU A 403 10.42 35.07 -42.76
CA GLU A 403 11.75 34.73 -43.25
C GLU A 403 12.27 33.39 -42.73
N GLU A 404 11.88 33.01 -41.52
CA GLU A 404 12.26 31.76 -40.87
C GLU A 404 11.41 30.56 -41.37
N LEU A 405 10.24 30.81 -41.97
CA LEU A 405 9.42 29.78 -42.60
C LEU A 405 9.98 29.39 -43.98
N SER A 406 10.98 28.51 -44.02
CA SER A 406 11.52 27.98 -45.28
C SER A 406 10.70 26.83 -45.88
N SER A 407 9.97 26.09 -45.05
CA SER A 407 9.10 24.97 -45.44
C SER A 407 8.02 24.73 -44.38
N LEU A 408 6.99 23.96 -44.72
CA LEU A 408 5.93 23.58 -43.78
C LEU A 408 6.40 22.42 -42.87
N PRO A 409 6.54 22.61 -41.54
CA PRO A 409 6.89 21.53 -40.61
C PRO A 409 5.84 20.42 -40.64
N ASN A 410 6.25 19.17 -40.38
CA ASN A 410 5.35 18.00 -40.41
C ASN A 410 4.79 17.61 -39.03
N ASP A 411 5.16 18.34 -37.98
CA ASP A 411 4.87 18.07 -36.57
C ASP A 411 4.11 19.21 -35.88
N LYS A 412 3.75 20.27 -36.61
CA LYS A 412 3.05 21.44 -36.08
C LYS A 412 1.97 21.99 -37.01
N HIS A 413 0.93 22.58 -36.42
CA HIS A 413 0.02 23.48 -37.11
C HIS A 413 0.74 24.79 -37.44
N VAL A 414 0.69 25.23 -38.69
CA VAL A 414 1.30 26.48 -39.15
C VAL A 414 0.21 27.52 -39.28
N ILE A 415 0.29 28.62 -38.53
CA ILE A 415 -0.69 29.70 -38.56
C ILE A 415 -0.02 30.94 -39.17
N ILE A 416 -0.42 31.31 -40.38
CA ILE A 416 0.12 32.49 -41.08
C ILE A 416 -0.82 33.67 -40.82
N ILE A 417 -0.31 34.73 -40.21
CA ILE A 417 -1.06 35.94 -39.88
C ILE A 417 -0.56 37.11 -40.72
N GLY A 418 -1.49 37.91 -41.25
CA GLY A 418 -1.17 39.15 -41.97
C GLY A 418 -1.63 39.12 -43.43
N GLY A 419 -1.51 40.27 -44.12
CA GLY A 419 -2.02 40.44 -45.48
C GLY A 419 -1.34 39.55 -46.54
N TRP A 420 -2.01 39.38 -47.69
CA TRP A 420 -1.55 38.53 -48.81
C TRP A 420 -0.22 38.96 -49.46
N VAL A 421 0.31 40.11 -49.05
CA VAL A 421 1.53 40.72 -49.58
C VAL A 421 2.81 40.18 -48.91
N SER A 422 2.74 39.21 -48.00
CA SER A 422 3.93 38.56 -47.41
C SER A 422 4.61 37.61 -48.41
N ASN A 423 5.73 38.05 -48.98
CA ASN A 423 6.34 37.43 -50.16
C ASN A 423 7.15 36.14 -49.88
N LYS A 424 7.30 35.70 -48.62
CA LYS A 424 8.00 34.43 -48.29
C LYS A 424 7.03 33.37 -47.79
N ALA A 425 6.17 33.69 -46.82
CA ALA A 425 5.15 32.74 -46.35
C ALA A 425 4.16 32.35 -47.47
N TRP A 426 3.74 33.30 -48.32
CA TRP A 426 2.88 32.97 -49.46
C TRP A 426 3.60 32.21 -50.57
N LYS A 427 4.91 32.41 -50.76
CA LYS A 427 5.68 31.56 -51.67
C LYS A 427 5.74 30.12 -51.19
N VAL A 428 5.88 29.89 -49.89
CA VAL A 428 5.80 28.55 -49.32
C VAL A 428 4.42 27.94 -49.58
N LEU A 429 3.34 28.73 -49.47
CA LEU A 429 1.99 28.27 -49.84
C LEU A 429 1.88 27.94 -51.34
N GLU A 430 2.36 28.80 -52.24
CA GLU A 430 2.35 28.61 -53.69
C GLU A 430 3.18 27.40 -54.17
N GLN A 431 4.23 27.04 -53.42
CA GLN A 431 5.02 25.84 -53.70
C GLN A 431 4.34 24.54 -53.25
N ASN A 432 3.39 24.63 -52.32
CA ASN A 432 2.81 23.47 -51.63
C ASN A 432 1.33 23.23 -51.98
N TYR A 433 0.65 24.22 -52.56
CA TYR A 433 -0.76 24.16 -52.96
C TYR A 433 -0.94 24.63 -54.41
N ASP A 434 -2.02 24.21 -55.06
CA ASP A 434 -2.29 24.59 -56.45
C ASP A 434 -2.58 26.11 -56.61
N SER A 435 -2.29 26.63 -57.80
CA SER A 435 -2.45 28.07 -58.10
C SER A 435 -3.90 28.53 -57.92
N ALA A 436 -4.88 27.68 -58.22
CA ALA A 436 -6.30 28.00 -58.10
C ALA A 436 -6.72 28.23 -56.64
N THR A 437 -6.23 27.41 -55.71
CA THR A 437 -6.50 27.55 -54.28
C THR A 437 -5.90 28.85 -53.75
N ILE A 438 -4.65 29.15 -54.11
CA ILE A 438 -3.98 30.36 -53.63
C ILE A 438 -4.58 31.63 -54.23
N GLU A 439 -4.89 31.64 -55.52
CA GLU A 439 -5.60 32.74 -56.17
C GLU A 439 -7.00 32.94 -55.59
N GLY A 440 -7.72 31.86 -55.29
CA GLY A 440 -9.00 31.91 -54.60
C GLY A 440 -8.91 32.62 -53.24
N LEU A 441 -7.90 32.31 -52.43
CA LEU A 441 -7.66 32.97 -51.15
C LEU A 441 -7.33 34.46 -51.30
N LYS A 442 -6.49 34.83 -52.27
CA LYS A 442 -6.17 36.23 -52.57
C LYS A 442 -7.42 37.01 -53.01
N ASN A 443 -8.24 36.40 -53.87
CA ASN A 443 -9.50 36.99 -54.32
C ASN A 443 -10.50 37.16 -53.17
N ASP A 444 -10.57 36.20 -52.25
CA ASP A 444 -11.41 36.30 -51.06
C ASP A 444 -10.98 37.46 -50.15
N ILE A 445 -9.67 37.67 -49.94
CA ILE A 445 -9.17 38.82 -49.18
C ILE A 445 -9.55 40.14 -49.87
N MET A 446 -9.42 40.22 -51.20
CA MET A 446 -9.73 41.43 -51.96
C MET A 446 -11.22 41.76 -51.97
N ASN A 447 -12.09 40.74 -52.06
CA ASN A 447 -13.54 40.89 -52.20
C ASN A 447 -14.27 40.97 -50.85
N LYS A 448 -13.88 40.14 -49.87
CA LYS A 448 -14.54 40.04 -48.55
C LYS A 448 -13.82 40.83 -47.46
N GLY A 449 -12.61 41.31 -47.74
CA GLY A 449 -11.77 42.06 -46.81
C GLY A 449 -10.87 41.18 -45.95
N HIS A 450 -11.26 39.94 -45.63
CA HIS A 450 -10.46 38.98 -44.86
C HIS A 450 -10.74 37.53 -45.26
N VAL A 451 -9.86 36.63 -44.84
CA VAL A 451 -10.01 35.17 -45.01
C VAL A 451 -9.57 34.43 -43.74
N VAL A 452 -10.33 33.37 -43.42
CA VAL A 452 -9.95 32.33 -42.45
C VAL A 452 -9.97 31.01 -43.21
N ALA A 453 -8.79 30.54 -43.61
CA ALA A 453 -8.66 29.28 -44.35
C ALA A 453 -7.92 28.23 -43.54
N ILE A 454 -8.37 26.98 -43.64
CA ILE A 454 -7.75 25.84 -42.96
C ILE A 454 -7.52 24.77 -44.01
N LEU A 455 -6.25 24.57 -44.32
CA LEU A 455 -5.79 23.60 -45.30
C LEU A 455 -5.12 22.44 -44.57
N ASN A 456 -5.16 21.25 -45.18
CA ASN A 456 -4.34 20.13 -44.71
C ASN A 456 -2.88 20.43 -45.01
N ASN A 457 -1.99 20.16 -44.05
CA ASN A 457 -0.56 20.24 -44.31
C ASN A 457 -0.15 19.09 -45.26
N PRO A 458 0.44 19.37 -46.42
CA PRO A 458 0.79 18.35 -47.41
C PRO A 458 1.86 17.38 -46.92
N ASN A 459 2.70 17.80 -45.97
CA ASN A 459 3.73 16.95 -45.36
C ASN A 459 3.17 16.04 -44.26
N ASN A 460 2.05 16.42 -43.62
CA ASN A 460 1.33 15.60 -42.64
C ASN A 460 -0.13 16.08 -42.43
N PRO A 461 -1.15 15.38 -42.96
CA PRO A 461 -2.54 15.82 -42.88
C PRO A 461 -3.13 15.94 -41.46
N ASN A 462 -2.48 15.36 -40.44
CA ASN A 462 -2.89 15.51 -39.04
C ASN A 462 -2.69 16.95 -38.56
N PHE A 463 -1.74 17.68 -39.14
CA PHE A 463 -1.52 19.10 -38.90
C PHE A 463 -2.15 19.95 -40.00
N LYS A 464 -2.42 21.21 -39.67
CA LYS A 464 -3.13 22.16 -40.54
C LYS A 464 -2.27 23.37 -40.85
N VAL A 465 -2.46 23.92 -42.04
CA VAL A 465 -1.98 25.25 -42.41
C VAL A 465 -3.16 26.19 -42.34
N ILE A 466 -3.11 27.14 -41.42
CA ILE A 466 -4.19 28.06 -41.08
C ILE A 466 -3.77 29.45 -41.55
N ILE A 467 -4.59 30.07 -42.39
CA ILE A 467 -4.29 31.38 -42.98
C ILE A 467 -5.31 32.37 -42.44
N LEU A 468 -4.81 33.34 -41.68
CA LEU A 468 -5.58 34.40 -41.02
C LEU A 468 -5.13 35.74 -41.61
N ALA A 469 -5.72 36.13 -42.73
CA ALA A 469 -5.24 37.25 -43.54
C ALA A 469 -6.32 38.28 -43.84
N GLY A 470 -5.95 39.56 -43.79
CA GLY A 470 -6.82 40.70 -44.07
C GLY A 470 -6.26 41.64 -45.14
N LYS A 471 -7.14 42.49 -45.68
CA LYS A 471 -6.78 43.59 -46.59
C LYS A 471 -6.07 44.74 -45.85
N ASP A 472 -6.39 44.90 -44.56
CA ASP A 472 -5.74 45.81 -43.62
C ASP A 472 -5.74 45.15 -42.22
N TYR A 473 -5.14 45.82 -41.23
CA TYR A 473 -5.01 45.27 -39.87
C TYR A 473 -6.35 45.04 -39.15
N ILE A 474 -7.39 45.82 -39.47
CA ILE A 474 -8.73 45.65 -38.86
C ILE A 474 -9.31 44.32 -39.34
N HIS A 475 -9.13 44.04 -40.63
CA HIS A 475 -9.57 42.80 -41.25
C HIS A 475 -8.72 41.59 -40.84
N THR A 476 -7.41 41.73 -40.65
CA THR A 476 -6.56 40.66 -40.10
C THR A 476 -6.99 40.32 -38.68
N LYS A 477 -7.21 41.34 -37.83
CA LYS A 477 -7.74 41.15 -36.47
C LYS A 477 -9.08 40.40 -36.49
N LYS A 478 -9.97 40.75 -37.42
CA LYS A 478 -11.26 40.07 -37.58
C LYS A 478 -11.10 38.58 -37.94
N ALA A 479 -10.15 38.24 -38.82
CA ALA A 479 -9.84 36.84 -39.15
C ALA A 479 -9.34 36.06 -37.93
N VAL A 480 -8.46 36.66 -37.13
CA VAL A 480 -7.93 36.04 -35.90
C VAL A 480 -9.04 35.85 -34.85
N ASP A 481 -9.89 36.87 -34.65
CA ASP A 481 -11.04 36.78 -33.73
C ASP A 481 -12.05 35.72 -34.18
N GLU A 482 -12.33 35.64 -35.47
CA GLU A 482 -13.22 34.62 -36.04
C GLU A 482 -12.64 33.20 -35.83
N PHE A 483 -11.35 33.01 -36.04
CA PHE A 483 -10.68 31.74 -35.77
C PHE A 483 -10.77 31.35 -34.29
N MET A 484 -10.41 32.24 -33.36
CA MET A 484 -10.46 31.95 -31.92
C MET A 484 -11.88 31.63 -31.42
N SER A 485 -12.91 32.21 -32.04
CA SER A 485 -14.30 31.93 -31.69
C SER A 485 -14.78 30.53 -32.11
N LYS A 486 -14.09 29.90 -33.06
CA LYS A 486 -14.44 28.60 -33.65
C LYS A 486 -13.42 27.48 -33.33
N ALA A 487 -12.25 27.84 -32.80
CA ALA A 487 -11.16 26.93 -32.45
C ALA A 487 -11.29 26.33 -31.05
#